data_AF-A0A1W2TXC2-F1
#
_entry.id   AF-A0A1W2TXC2-F1
#
_cell.length_a   1.000
_cell.length_b   1.000
_cell.length_c   1.000
_cell.angle_alpha   90.00
_cell.angle_beta   90.00
_cell.angle_gamma   90.00
#
_symmetry.space_group_name_H-M   'P 1'
#
loop_
_entity.id
_entity.type
_entity.pdbx_description
1 polymer ?
#
loop_
_entity_poly.entity_id
_entity_poly.type
_entity_poly.pdbx_seq_one_letter_code
_entity_poly.pdbx_strand_id
1 'polypeptide(L)'
;MKYASLLAGLLSLVPLVSAQSDSTAFLDADTGITFQSATNSEGVTYRLALPADASAEKPYDVIIQVVAPLEMGWVAWAWGGSMTYNPLTVVWADGENPVHSSRQALYVALSHIFRG
;
A
#
# COMPACT_ATOMS: atom_id res chain seq x y z
N MET A 1 -0.49 31.00 -44.20
CA MET A 1 -0.90 30.92 -42.78
C MET A 1 -1.78 29.68 -42.56
N LYS A 2 -1.24 28.46 -42.57
CA LYS A 2 -2.04 27.23 -42.35
C LYS A 2 -1.31 26.06 -41.65
N TYR A 3 -0.08 26.27 -41.16
CA TYR A 3 0.71 25.19 -40.53
C TYR A 3 1.07 25.47 -39.06
N ALA A 4 0.68 26.62 -38.52
CA ALA A 4 1.04 27.02 -37.16
C ALA A 4 0.21 26.32 -36.06
N SER A 5 -0.85 25.58 -36.42
CA SER A 5 -1.81 25.03 -35.45
C SER A 5 -1.56 23.57 -35.05
N LEU A 6 -0.60 22.87 -35.68
CA LEU A 6 -0.34 21.45 -35.39
C LEU A 6 0.75 21.21 -34.33
N LEU A 7 1.59 22.20 -34.02
CA LEU A 7 2.65 22.05 -33.00
C LEU A 7 2.19 22.33 -31.56
N ALA A 8 1.02 22.95 -31.36
CA ALA A 8 0.56 23.35 -30.03
C ALA A 8 -0.14 22.23 -29.23
N GLY A 9 -0.53 21.12 -29.87
CA GLY A 9 -1.27 20.03 -29.21
C GLY A 9 -0.40 19.04 -28.43
N LEU A 10 0.85 18.85 -28.84
CA LEU A 10 1.72 17.77 -28.33
C LEU A 10 2.43 18.11 -27.01
N LEU A 11 2.39 19.36 -26.53
CA LEU A 11 3.01 19.74 -25.25
C LEU A 11 2.07 19.63 -24.03
N SER A 12 0.79 19.28 -24.21
CA SER A 12 -0.19 19.29 -23.10
C SER A 12 -0.28 17.99 -22.29
N LEU A 13 0.48 16.94 -22.65
CA LEU A 13 0.39 15.61 -22.02
C LEU A 13 1.46 15.33 -20.95
N VAL A 14 2.24 16.33 -20.51
CA VAL A 14 3.48 16.09 -19.76
C VAL A 14 3.35 16.04 -18.22
N PRO A 15 2.31 16.54 -17.52
CA PRO A 15 2.24 16.34 -16.06
C PRO A 15 1.03 15.49 -15.65
N LEU A 16 0.96 14.24 -16.09
CA LEU A 16 0.06 13.24 -15.50
C LEU A 16 0.83 12.08 -14.83
N VAL A 17 2.15 12.22 -14.65
CA VAL A 17 3.02 11.19 -14.07
C VAL A 17 3.58 11.55 -12.68
N SER A 18 2.95 12.47 -11.93
CA SER A 18 3.42 12.83 -10.58
C SER A 18 2.54 12.25 -9.47
N ALA A 19 2.31 10.93 -9.49
CA ALA A 19 1.68 10.25 -8.35
C ALA A 19 2.12 8.78 -8.21
N GLN A 20 3.22 8.37 -8.86
CA GLN A 20 3.84 7.09 -8.50
C GLN A 20 4.56 7.33 -7.17
N SER A 21 3.95 6.89 -6.07
CA SER A 21 4.67 6.76 -4.80
C SER A 21 5.92 5.94 -5.09
N ASP A 22 7.10 6.55 -4.94
CA ASP A 22 8.39 5.90 -5.16
C ASP A 22 8.59 4.82 -4.09
N SER A 23 7.99 3.65 -4.30
CA SER A 23 8.34 2.46 -3.53
C SER A 23 9.74 2.02 -3.95
N THR A 24 10.59 1.74 -2.98
CA THR A 24 11.98 1.34 -3.20
C THR A 24 12.19 -0.11 -2.78
N ALA A 25 13.05 -0.82 -3.50
CA ALA A 25 13.41 -2.19 -3.11
C ALA A 25 14.18 -2.18 -1.78
N PHE A 26 13.80 -3.07 -0.86
CA PHE A 26 14.42 -3.23 0.45
C PHE A 26 14.71 -4.71 0.71
N LEU A 27 15.98 -5.05 0.94
CA LEU A 27 16.39 -6.39 1.35
C LEU A 27 16.38 -6.47 2.88
N ASP A 28 15.52 -7.32 3.42
CA ASP A 28 15.52 -7.61 4.84
C ASP A 28 16.67 -8.56 5.19
N ALA A 29 17.60 -8.12 6.04
CA ALA A 29 18.81 -8.89 6.36
C ALA A 29 18.51 -10.14 7.20
N ASP A 30 17.43 -10.11 8.00
CA ASP A 30 17.08 -11.19 8.91
C ASP A 30 16.36 -12.33 8.18
N THR A 31 15.44 -12.01 7.28
CA THR A 31 14.66 -13.01 6.53
C THR A 31 15.22 -13.31 5.13
N GLY A 32 16.06 -12.44 4.58
CA GLY A 32 16.56 -12.52 3.20
C GLY A 32 15.50 -12.15 2.14
N ILE A 33 14.32 -11.69 2.53
CA ILE A 33 13.22 -11.36 1.62
C ILE A 33 13.43 -9.96 1.05
N THR A 34 13.23 -9.80 -0.26
CA THR A 34 13.20 -8.49 -0.90
C THR A 34 11.78 -7.95 -0.95
N PHE A 35 11.57 -6.78 -0.33
CA PHE A 35 10.29 -6.08 -0.28
C PHE A 35 10.30 -4.86 -1.20
N GLN A 36 9.10 -4.42 -1.62
CA GLN A 36 8.87 -3.04 -2.04
C GLN A 36 8.46 -2.23 -0.81
N SER A 37 9.16 -1.13 -0.54
CA SER A 37 9.06 -0.34 0.69
C SER A 37 8.60 1.08 0.38
N ALA A 38 7.63 1.59 1.15
CA ALA A 38 7.19 2.98 1.10
C ALA A 38 6.95 3.51 2.53
N THR A 39 7.41 4.73 2.80
CA THR A 39 7.22 5.41 4.09
C THR A 39 6.31 6.61 3.91
N ASN A 40 5.30 6.75 4.77
CA ASN A 40 4.37 7.88 4.73
C ASN A 40 4.91 9.10 5.52
N SER A 41 4.18 10.21 5.48
CA SER A 41 4.51 11.44 6.22
C SER A 41 4.54 11.27 7.74
N GLU A 42 3.80 10.29 8.27
CA GLU A 42 3.71 9.96 9.69
C GLU A 42 4.86 9.03 10.15
N GLY A 43 5.82 8.72 9.27
CA GLY A 43 6.96 7.88 9.59
C GLY A 43 6.65 6.37 9.63
N VAL A 44 5.47 5.95 9.20
CA VAL A 44 5.10 4.53 9.08
C VAL A 44 5.63 3.98 7.75
N THR A 45 6.40 2.90 7.82
CA THR A 45 6.93 2.19 6.66
C THR A 45 6.14 0.92 6.40
N TYR A 46 5.63 0.80 5.18
CA TYR A 46 4.95 -0.39 4.69
C TYR A 46 5.83 -1.08 3.66
N ARG A 47 5.95 -2.39 3.81
CA ARG A 47 6.75 -3.27 2.95
C ARG A 47 5.91 -4.43 2.47
N LEU A 48 5.95 -4.71 1.18
CA LEU A 48 5.19 -5.79 0.55
C LEU A 48 6.11 -6.65 -0.33
N ALA A 49 6.04 -7.96 -0.17
CA ALA A 49 6.68 -8.93 -1.05
C ALA A 49 5.61 -9.85 -1.65
N LEU A 50 5.70 -10.03 -2.96
CA LEU A 50 4.87 -10.96 -3.73
C LEU A 50 5.71 -12.18 -4.12
N PRO A 51 5.10 -13.37 -4.22
CA PRO A 51 5.78 -14.54 -4.77
C PRO A 51 6.08 -14.33 -6.25
N ALA A 52 7.14 -14.98 -6.76
CA ALA A 52 7.61 -14.78 -8.13
C ALA A 52 6.61 -15.21 -9.21
N ASP A 53 5.69 -16.12 -8.87
CA ASP A 53 4.62 -16.63 -9.71
C ASP A 53 3.26 -15.95 -9.47
N ALA A 54 3.23 -14.84 -8.71
CA ALA A 54 2.03 -14.05 -8.49
C ALA A 54 1.40 -13.64 -9.83
N SER A 55 0.14 -14.00 -10.02
CA SER A 55 -0.65 -13.66 -11.20
C SER A 55 -2.03 -13.21 -10.77
N ALA A 56 -2.61 -12.23 -11.48
CA ALA A 56 -3.95 -11.73 -11.22
C ALA A 56 -5.05 -12.81 -11.39
N GLU A 57 -4.73 -13.93 -12.06
CA GLU A 57 -5.70 -15.00 -12.35
C GLU A 57 -5.80 -16.05 -11.24
N LYS A 58 -4.87 -16.07 -10.28
CA LYS A 58 -4.80 -17.09 -9.23
C LYS A 58 -4.63 -16.45 -7.86
N PRO A 59 -5.22 -17.03 -6.79
CA PRO A 59 -4.91 -16.60 -5.45
C PRO A 59 -3.44 -16.91 -5.13
N TYR A 60 -2.80 -15.99 -4.43
CA TYR A 60 -1.44 -16.13 -3.93
C TYR A 60 -1.34 -15.48 -2.55
N ASP A 61 -0.42 -15.98 -1.74
CA ASP A 61 -0.11 -15.39 -0.45
C ASP A 61 0.87 -14.23 -0.62
N VAL A 62 0.79 -13.27 0.30
CA VAL A 62 1.64 -12.08 0.29
C VAL A 62 2.24 -11.88 1.67
N ILE A 63 3.44 -11.31 1.71
CA ILE A 63 4.10 -10.95 2.96
C ILE A 63 4.07 -9.44 3.09
N ILE A 64 3.45 -8.96 4.15
CA ILE A 64 3.43 -7.55 4.53
C ILE A 64 4.26 -7.35 5.80
N GLN A 65 5.11 -6.33 5.81
CA GLN A 65 5.83 -5.87 6.99
C GLN A 65 5.47 -4.41 7.24
N VAL A 66 5.09 -4.11 8.49
CA VAL A 66 4.72 -2.77 8.92
C VAL A 66 5.66 -2.34 10.03
N VAL A 67 6.35 -1.22 9.82
CA VAL A 67 7.25 -0.61 10.80
C VAL A 67 6.66 0.74 11.18
N ALA A 68 6.21 0.88 12.41
CA ALA A 68 5.55 2.08 12.91
C ALA A 68 6.18 2.55 14.23
N PRO A 69 6.16 3.86 14.53
CA PRO A 69 6.49 4.37 15.87
C PRO A 69 5.56 3.78 16.94
N LEU A 70 6.10 3.47 18.13
CA LEU A 70 5.31 2.90 19.25
C LEU A 70 4.23 3.85 19.80
N GLU A 71 4.38 5.15 19.55
CA GLU A 71 3.41 6.17 19.92
C GLU A 71 2.11 6.07 19.09
N MET A 72 2.16 5.40 17.94
CA MET A 72 0.99 5.15 17.09
C MET A 72 0.15 4.04 17.71
N GLY A 73 -1.04 4.39 18.23
CA GLY A 73 -1.92 3.42 18.88
C GLY A 73 -2.36 2.26 17.97
N TRP A 74 -2.48 2.51 16.67
CA TRP A 74 -2.70 1.49 15.63
C TRP A 74 -2.33 2.05 14.26
N VAL A 75 -2.06 1.16 13.31
CA VAL A 75 -1.91 1.49 11.89
C VAL A 75 -2.65 0.47 11.03
N ALA A 76 -2.98 0.82 9.79
CA ALA A 76 -3.75 -0.06 8.93
C ALA A 76 -3.33 0.02 7.46
N TRP A 77 -3.55 -1.08 6.75
CA TRP A 77 -3.32 -1.23 5.32
C TRP A 77 -4.64 -1.51 4.61
N ALA A 78 -4.96 -0.71 3.59
CA ALA A 78 -6.15 -0.92 2.75
C ALA A 78 -5.74 -1.55 1.41
N TRP A 79 -6.14 -2.79 1.19
CA TRP A 79 -5.68 -3.59 0.04
C TRP A 79 -6.11 -3.04 -1.33
N GLY A 80 -7.18 -2.25 -1.38
CA GLY A 80 -7.63 -1.55 -2.60
C GLY A 80 -7.50 -0.03 -2.54
N GLY A 81 -6.65 0.50 -1.66
CA GLY A 81 -6.35 1.94 -1.58
C GLY A 81 -7.46 2.82 -0.99
N SER A 82 -8.60 2.26 -0.61
CA SER A 82 -9.67 2.98 0.09
C SER A 82 -10.28 2.14 1.20
N MET A 83 -10.88 2.80 2.20
CA MET A 83 -11.39 2.14 3.41
C MET A 83 -12.61 1.25 3.12
N THR A 84 -13.53 1.74 2.30
CA THR A 84 -14.81 1.06 2.05
C THR A 84 -14.66 0.01 0.97
N TYR A 85 -15.37 -1.11 1.13
CA TYR A 85 -15.44 -2.21 0.15
C TYR A 85 -14.10 -2.88 -0.18
N ASN A 86 -13.09 -2.67 0.66
CA ASN A 86 -11.79 -3.32 0.53
C ASN A 86 -11.44 -4.05 1.83
N PRO A 87 -10.70 -5.16 1.75
CA PRO A 87 -10.06 -5.75 2.91
C PRO A 87 -9.11 -4.73 3.55
N LEU A 88 -9.06 -4.75 4.88
CA LEU A 88 -8.19 -3.92 5.71
C LEU A 88 -7.39 -4.82 6.66
N THR A 89 -6.08 -4.64 6.70
CA THR A 89 -5.23 -5.25 7.75
C THR A 89 -4.93 -4.17 8.79
N VAL A 90 -5.42 -4.33 10.01
CA VAL A 90 -5.17 -3.40 11.12
C VAL A 90 -4.19 -4.04 12.09
N VAL A 91 -3.17 -3.29 12.52
CA VAL A 91 -2.15 -3.76 13.47
C VAL A 91 -1.92 -2.74 14.59
N TRP A 92 -1.65 -3.24 15.79
CA TRP A 92 -1.27 -2.45 16.96
C TRP A 92 -0.37 -3.26 17.90
N ALA A 93 0.33 -2.58 18.79
CA ALA A 93 1.11 -3.24 19.83
C ALA A 93 0.26 -3.46 21.08
N ASP A 94 0.32 -4.66 21.66
CA ASP A 94 -0.16 -4.99 23.00
C ASP A 94 1.04 -5.40 23.86
N GLY A 95 1.66 -4.38 24.49
CA GLY A 95 2.97 -4.53 25.13
C GLY A 95 4.05 -4.87 24.09
N GLU A 96 4.76 -5.98 24.30
CA GLU A 96 5.78 -6.49 23.36
C GLU A 96 5.19 -7.35 22.23
N ASN A 97 3.88 -7.61 22.24
CA ASN A 97 3.23 -8.49 21.27
C ASN A 97 2.54 -7.67 20.16
N PRO A 98 2.84 -7.91 18.88
CA PRO A 98 2.08 -7.32 17.80
C PRO A 98 0.74 -8.05 17.64
N VAL A 99 -0.36 -7.31 17.63
CA VAL A 99 -1.70 -7.83 17.35
C VAL A 99 -2.16 -7.35 15.98
N HIS A 100 -2.79 -8.23 15.22
CA HIS A 100 -3.31 -7.93 13.89
C HIS A 100 -4.75 -8.41 13.73
N SER A 101 -5.52 -7.75 12.88
CA SER A 101 -6.92 -8.06 12.62
C SER A 101 -7.29 -7.77 11.17
N SER A 102 -7.96 -8.72 10.52
CA SER A 102 -8.55 -8.53 9.19
C SER A 102 -9.95 -7.95 9.31
N ARG A 103 -10.21 -6.85 8.60
CA ARG A 103 -11.45 -6.07 8.70
C ARG A 103 -11.96 -5.65 7.32
N GLN A 104 -13.22 -5.24 7.28
CA GLN A 104 -13.83 -4.58 6.12
C GLN A 104 -14.81 -3.51 6.59
N ALA A 105 -14.86 -2.39 5.90
CA ALA A 105 -15.85 -1.34 6.11
C ALA A 105 -16.78 -1.26 4.90
N LEU A 106 -18.09 -1.09 5.14
CA LEU A 106 -19.08 -0.84 4.08
C LEU A 106 -19.37 0.67 3.93
N TYR A 107 -19.07 1.43 4.98
CA TYR A 107 -19.24 2.88 5.07
C TYR A 107 -18.07 3.46 5.86
N VAL A 108 -17.92 4.78 5.89
CA VAL A 108 -16.93 5.47 6.75
C VAL A 108 -17.41 5.41 8.21
N ALA A 109 -17.27 4.23 8.80
CA ALA A 109 -17.68 3.88 10.15
C ALA A 109 -16.75 2.79 10.69
N LEU A 110 -16.97 2.33 11.93
CA LEU A 110 -16.21 1.22 12.50
C LEU A 110 -16.24 -0.01 11.57
N SER A 111 -15.04 -0.51 11.21
CA SER A 111 -14.90 -1.68 10.36
C SER A 111 -15.19 -2.97 11.12
N HIS A 112 -15.90 -3.88 10.47
CA HIS A 112 -16.29 -5.18 11.03
C HIS A 112 -15.22 -6.23 10.75
N ILE A 113 -15.22 -7.34 11.51
CA ILE A 113 -14.32 -8.48 11.25
C ILE A 113 -14.57 -9.01 9.84
N PHE A 114 -13.50 -9.12 9.04
CA PHE A 114 -13.59 -9.69 7.71
C PHE A 114 -13.85 -11.19 7.80
N ARG A 115 -14.84 -11.66 7.04
CA ARG A 115 -15.14 -13.08 6.86
C ARG A 115 -14.88 -13.40 5.39
N GLY A 116 -13.66 -13.82 5.11
CA GLY A 116 -13.22 -14.25 3.77
C GLY A 116 -13.93 -15.52 3.32
#